data_AF-A0A9D8LYU3-F1
#
_entry.id   AF-A0A9D8LYU3-F1
#
_cell.length_a   1.000
_cell.length_b   1.000
_cell.length_c   1.000
_cell.angle_alpha   90.00
_cell.angle_beta   90.00
_cell.angle_gamma   90.00
#
_symmetry.space_group_name_H-M   'P 1'
#
loop_
_entity.id
_entity.type
_entity.pdbx_description
1 polymer ?
#
loop_
_entity_poly.entity_id
_entity_poly.type
_entity_poly.pdbx_seq_one_letter_code
_entity_poly.pdbx_strand_id
1 'polypeptide(L)' 'MAEPSWGRLVVVERPDAFVVAREADPADWLARFARAPGFPAREWAEGMVRTYNRRLSGPGWTPPFPAGVRPSRYAPLDED' A
#
# COMPACT_ATOMS: atom_id res chain seq x y z
N MET A 1 -21.98 -0.25 -10.76
CA MET A 1 -20.70 0.36 -10.33
C MET A 1 -20.12 -0.55 -9.27
N ALA A 2 -18.86 -0.95 -9.38
CA ALA A 2 -18.23 -1.78 -8.36
C ALA A 2 -18.13 -0.99 -7.05
N GLU A 3 -18.48 -1.61 -5.93
CA GLU A 3 -18.31 -0.99 -4.61
C GLU A 3 -16.83 -0.67 -4.39
N PRO A 4 -16.50 0.47 -3.75
CA PRO A 4 -15.12 0.81 -3.42
C PRO A 4 -14.54 -0.29 -2.52
N SER A 5 -13.66 -1.12 -3.09
CA SER A 5 -12.99 -2.17 -2.33
C SER A 5 -11.63 -1.65 -1.87
N TRP A 6 -11.31 -1.91 -0.62
CA TRP A 6 -10.05 -1.51 -0.01
C TRP A 6 -8.87 -2.42 -0.36
N GLY A 7 -9.06 -3.31 -1.35
CA GLY A 7 -8.10 -4.13 -2.10
C GLY A 7 -6.80 -4.54 -1.40
N ARG A 8 -6.52 -5.85 -1.36
CA ARG A 8 -5.23 -6.37 -0.89
C ARG A 8 -4.07 -5.68 -1.60
N LEU A 9 -2.96 -5.55 -0.86
CA LEU A 9 -1.70 -5.07 -1.43
C LEU A 9 -0.80 -6.24 -1.81
N VAL A 10 0.02 -6.01 -2.82
CA VAL A 10 1.07 -6.91 -3.30
C VAL A 10 2.37 -6.15 -3.51
N VAL A 11 3.50 -6.85 -3.43
CA VAL A 11 4.80 -6.33 -3.83
C VAL A 11 5.03 -6.69 -5.29
N VAL A 12 5.31 -5.69 -6.12
CA VAL A 12 5.74 -5.85 -7.50
C VAL A 12 7.21 -5.51 -7.59
N GLU A 13 8.03 -6.50 -7.96
CA GLU A 13 9.45 -6.30 -8.17
C GLU A 13 9.71 -5.57 -9.50
N ARG A 14 10.55 -4.53 -9.44
CA ARG A 14 11.05 -3.77 -10.60
C ARG A 14 12.59 -3.77 -10.57
N PRO A 15 13.25 -3.44 -11.71
CA PRO A 15 14.72 -3.46 -11.80
C PRO A 15 15.40 -2.60 -10.71
N ASP A 16 14.84 -1.43 -10.43
CA ASP A 16 15.40 -0.41 -9.55
C ASP A 16 14.65 -0.26 -8.21
N ALA A 17 13.54 -0.97 -8.01
CA ALA A 17 12.67 -0.77 -6.84
C ALA A 17 11.75 -1.95 -6.53
N PHE A 18 11.17 -1.92 -5.33
CA PHE A 18 10.01 -2.71 -4.95
C PHE A 18 8.81 -1.79 -4.81
N VAL A 19 7.74 -2.08 -5.55
CA VAL A 19 6.54 -1.25 -5.60
C VAL A 19 5.43 -1.94 -4.83
N VAL A 20 4.79 -1.24 -3.90
CA VAL A 20 3.60 -1.72 -3.20
C VAL A 20 2.38 -1.22 -3.96
N ALA A 21 1.62 -2.14 -4.54
CA ALA A 21 0.48 -1.84 -5.40
C ALA A 21 -0.77 -2.60 -4.99
N ARG A 22 -1.92 -2.20 -5.54
CA ARG A 22 -3.17 -2.95 -5.41
C ARG A 22 -3.05 -4.27 -6.17
N GLU A 23 -3.51 -5.36 -5.55
CA GLU A 23 -3.54 -6.68 -6.20
C GLU A 23 -4.41 -6.69 -7.46
N ALA A 24 -5.55 -6.00 -7.42
CA ALA A 24 -6.49 -5.91 -8.52
C ALA A 24 -6.03 -4.99 -9.68
N ASP A 25 -5.16 -4.02 -9.40
CA ASP A 25 -4.57 -3.13 -10.40
C ASP A 25 -3.13 -2.75 -10.02
N PRO A 26 -2.12 -3.49 -10.53
CA PRO A 26 -0.71 -3.21 -10.25
C PRO A 26 -0.22 -1.85 -10.76
N ALA A 27 -0.99 -1.15 -11.60
CA ALA A 27 -0.69 0.21 -12.03
C ALA A 27 -1.05 1.26 -10.97
N ASP A 28 -2.03 0.97 -10.10
CA ASP A 28 -2.36 1.76 -8.92
C ASP A 28 -1.42 1.42 -7.76
N TRP A 29 -0.24 2.04 -7.77
CA TRP A 29 0.78 1.85 -6.73
C TRP A 29 0.75 2.95 -5.67
N LEU A 30 0.93 2.52 -4.41
CA LEU A 30 0.85 3.38 -3.22
C LEU A 30 2.23 3.85 -2.73
N ALA A 31 3.24 2.98 -2.86
CA ALA A 31 4.59 3.27 -2.40
C ALA A 31 5.64 2.63 -3.31
N ARG A 32 6.79 3.29 -3.43
CA ARG A 32 7.96 2.78 -4.16
C ARG A 32 9.18 2.82 -3.26
N PHE A 33 9.78 1.66 -3.03
CA PHE A 33 11.00 1.47 -2.26
C PHE A 33 12.17 1.25 -3.23
N ALA A 34 12.97 2.29 -3.45
CA ALA A 34 14.14 2.21 -4.33
C ALA A 34 15.22 1.28 -3.74
N ARG A 35 15.92 0.54 -4.61
CA ARG A 35 17.12 -0.21 -4.24
C ARG A 35 18.26 0.77 -3.97
N ALA A 36 18.42 1.17 -2.72
CA ALA A 36 19.50 2.04 -2.28
C ALA A 36 20.46 1.26 -1.36
N PRO A 37 21.78 1.53 -1.42
CA PRO A 37 22.74 0.91 -0.52
C PRO A 37 22.39 1.25 0.94
N GLY A 38 22.37 0.23 1.81
CA GLY A 38 22.04 0.39 3.23
C GLY A 38 20.54 0.46 3.56
N PHE A 39 19.65 0.35 2.57
CA PHE A 39 18.20 0.31 2.80
C PHE A 39 17.60 -1.03 2.31
N PRO A 40 17.02 -1.85 3.20
CA PRO A 40 16.45 -3.15 2.84
C PRO A 40 15.07 -2.98 2.18
N ALA A 41 15.05 -2.43 0.96
CA ALA A 41 13.84 -2.03 0.23
C ALA A 41 12.78 -3.13 0.11
N ARG A 42 13.23 -4.38 -0.09
CA ARG A 42 12.34 -5.55 -0.19
C ARG A 42 11.61 -5.82 1.12
N GLU A 43 12.35 -5.89 2.23
CA GLU A 43 11.77 -6.18 3.55
C GLU A 43 10.76 -5.10 3.97
N TRP A 44 11.04 -3.85 3.66
CA TRP A 44 10.10 -2.75 3.89
C TRP A 44 8.82 -2.89 3.06
N ALA A 45 8.94 -3.19 1.77
CA ALA A 45 7.78 -3.41 0.91
C ALA A 45 6.93 -4.61 1.38
N GLU A 46 7.58 -5.73 1.69
CA GLU A 46 6.92 -6.94 2.20
C GLU A 46 6.27 -6.70 3.57
N GLY A 47 6.95 -5.98 4.47
CA GLY A 47 6.46 -5.59 5.79
C GLY A 47 5.21 -4.71 5.71
N MET A 48 5.19 -3.74 4.78
CA MET A 48 4.03 -2.89 4.52
C MET A 48 2.83 -3.73 4.03
N VAL A 49 3.05 -4.58 3.02
CA VAL A 49 2.00 -5.47 2.48
C VAL A 49 1.45 -6.40 3.55
N ARG A 50 2.31 -7.05 4.33
CA ARG A 50 1.92 -7.94 5.42
C ARG A 50 1.09 -7.22 6.47
N THR A 51 1.54 -6.04 6.90
CA THR A 51 0.88 -5.27 7.96
C THR A 51 -0.48 -4.76 7.51
N TYR A 52 -0.55 -4.19 6.30
CA TYR A 52 -1.79 -3.72 5.71
C TYR A 52 -2.80 -4.86 5.54
N ASN A 53 -2.40 -5.94 4.88
CA ASN A 53 -3.30 -7.06 4.61
C ASN A 53 -3.79 -7.73 5.90
N ARG A 54 -2.94 -7.82 6.93
CA ARG A 54 -3.34 -8.32 8.24
C ARG A 54 -4.41 -7.43 8.89
N ARG A 55 -4.25 -6.10 8.82
CA ARG A 55 -5.25 -5.16 9.35
C ARG A 55 -6.53 -5.18 8.53
N LEU A 56 -6.45 -5.32 7.21
CA LEU A 56 -7.61 -5.43 6.32
C LEU A 56 -8.47 -6.66 6.63
N SER A 57 -7.84 -7.77 7.05
CA SER A 57 -8.54 -8.98 7.48
C SER A 57 -9.07 -8.91 8.93
N GLY A 58 -8.74 -7.86 9.69
CA GLY A 58 -9.17 -7.69 11.08
C GLY A 58 -10.49 -6.92 11.20
N PRO A 59 -11.29 -7.18 12.25
CA PRO A 59 -12.51 -6.41 12.50
C PRO A 59 -12.17 -4.96 12.89
N GLY A 60 -12.96 -4.01 12.39
CA GLY A 60 -12.94 -2.61 12.84
C GLY A 60 -11.87 -1.71 12.20
N TRP A 61 -11.05 -2.21 11.27
CA TRP A 61 -10.12 -1.38 10.51
C TRP A 61 -10.52 -1.28 9.05
N THR A 62 -10.90 -0.08 8.63
CA THR A 62 -11.10 0.27 7.22
C THR A 62 -10.02 1.27 6.85
N PRO A 63 -9.26 1.06 5.76
CA PRO A 63 -8.28 2.06 5.35
C PRO A 63 -8.96 3.39 5.02
N PRO A 64 -8.25 4.52 5.15
CA PRO A 64 -8.88 5.85 5.01
C PRO A 64 -9.33 6.16 3.58
N PHE A 65 -8.75 5.50 2.57
CA PHE A 65 -9.08 5.72 1.16
C PHE A 65 -9.34 4.39 0.44
N PRO A 66 -10.47 4.28 -0.27
CA PRO A 66 -10.74 3.12 -1.09
C PRO A 66 -9.82 3.06 -2.32
N ALA A 67 -9.75 1.91 -3.00
CA ALA A 67 -8.97 1.78 -4.23
C ALA A 67 -9.44 2.81 -5.30
N GLY A 68 -8.49 3.34 -6.07
CA GLY A 68 -8.77 4.35 -7.10
C GLY A 68 -8.99 5.78 -6.58
N VAL A 69 -9.13 5.99 -5.27
CA VAL A 69 -9.19 7.34 -4.68
C VAL A 69 -7.77 7.78 -4.30
N ARG A 70 -7.22 8.69 -5.11
CA ARG A 70 -5.98 9.39 -4.76
C ARG A 70 -6.33 10.59 -3.89
N PRO A 71 -5.93 10.63 -2.61
CA PRO A 71 -6.16 11.81 -1.79
C PRO A 71 -5.47 13.00 -2.42
N SER A 72 -6.19 14.11 -2.58
CA SER A 72 -5.66 15.35 -3.13
C SER A 72 -4.54 15.94 -2.23
N ARG A 73 -4.54 15.55 -0.96
CA ARG A 73 -3.53 15.88 0.06
C ARG A 73 -3.61 14.85 1.18
N TYR A 74 -2.47 14.42 1.71
CA TYR A 74 -2.43 13.78 3.02
C TYR A 74 -2.53 14.89 4.08
N ALA A 75 -3.68 15.01 4.74
CA ALA A 75 -3.74 15.78 5.97
C ALA A 75 -2.92 15.03 7.04
N PRO A 76 -2.20 15.73 7.93
CA PRO A 76 -1.64 15.07 9.11
C PRO A 76 -2.78 14.34 9.82
N LEU A 77 -2.52 13.11 10.27
CA LEU A 77 -3.45 12.41 11.15
C LEU A 77 -3.48 13.21 12.45
N ASP A 78 -4.62 13.78 12.80
CA ASP A 78 -4.87 14.19 14.19
C ASP A 78 -4.74 12.91 15.04
N GLU A 79 -3.71 12.86 15.87
CA GLU A 79 -3.54 11.83 16.89
C GLU A 79 -4.44 12.25 18.07
N ASP A 80 -5.54 11.52 18.29
CA ASP A 80 -6.41 11.64 19.48
C ASP A 80 -5.89 10.73 20.61
#